data_AF-A0A366ZQB0-F1
#
_entry.id   AF-A0A366ZQB0-F1
#
_cell.length_a   1.000
_cell.length_b   1.000
_cell.length_c   1.000
_cell.angle_alpha   90.00
_cell.angle_beta   90.00
_cell.angle_gamma   90.00
#
_symmetry.space_group_name_H-M   'P 1'
#
loop_
_entity.id
_entity.type
_entity.pdbx_description
1 polymer ?
#
loop_
_entity_poly.entity_id
_entity_poly.type
_entity_poly.pdbx_seq_one_letter_code
_entity_poly.pdbx_strand_id
1 'polypeptide(L)'
;MPYPPRPQLRPLAEFAGTASPRPDSTTQARVERFVIEQYRVGRSLRELSELTDRSFSAMRNILDKHGLPRRGTGAAVVESVSDL
;
A
#
# COMPACT_ATOMS: atom_id res chain seq x y z
N MET A 1 12.06 23.05 -15.81
CA MET A 1 11.45 23.16 -14.48
C MET A 1 11.69 21.87 -13.70
N PRO A 2 12.13 21.91 -12.44
CA PRO A 2 12.08 20.73 -11.58
C PRO A 2 10.62 20.35 -11.34
N TYR A 3 10.29 19.08 -11.53
CA TYR A 3 8.97 18.56 -11.18
C TYR A 3 8.85 18.51 -9.65
N PRO A 4 7.70 18.91 -9.06
CA PRO A 4 7.53 18.81 -7.63
C PRO A 4 7.60 17.33 -7.19
N PRO A 5 8.27 17.04 -6.07
CA PRO A 5 8.29 15.69 -5.52
C PRO A 5 6.86 15.27 -5.19
N ARG A 6 6.50 14.02 -5.50
CA ARG A 6 5.18 13.50 -5.11
C ARG A 6 5.07 13.46 -3.58
N PRO A 7 3.95 13.91 -3.00
CA PRO A 7 3.68 13.75 -1.58
C PRO A 7 3.84 12.28 -1.15
N GLN A 8 4.51 12.06 -0.03
CA GLN A 8 4.63 10.75 0.62
C GLN A 8 3.71 10.72 1.83
N LEU A 9 2.96 9.64 1.98
CA LEU A 9 2.15 9.40 3.17
C LEU A 9 3.06 9.04 4.35
N ARG A 10 2.64 9.41 5.55
CA ARG A 10 3.29 8.95 6.78
C ARG A 10 2.69 7.61 7.20
N PRO A 11 3.50 6.70 7.79
CA PRO A 11 2.98 5.51 8.41
C PRO A 11 1.90 5.82 9.44
N LEU A 12 0.90 4.95 9.52
CA LEU A 12 -0.08 5.01 10.60
C LEU A 12 0.61 4.65 11.91
N ALA A 13 0.20 5.30 13.00
CA ALA A 13 0.80 5.11 14.32
C ALA A 13 0.79 3.63 14.77
N GLU A 14 -0.21 2.85 14.35
CA GLU A 14 -0.32 1.42 14.64
C GLU A 14 0.71 0.53 13.91
N PHE A 15 1.32 1.02 12.84
CA PHE A 15 2.29 0.27 12.02
C PHE A 15 3.70 0.84 12.05
N ALA A 16 3.85 2.12 12.42
CA ALA A 16 5.14 2.79 12.50
C ALA A 16 6.11 2.02 13.40
N GLY A 17 7.30 1.69 12.88
CA GLY A 17 8.35 1.00 13.65
C GLY A 17 8.07 -0.47 13.95
N THR A 18 6.98 -1.04 13.43
CA THR A 18 6.66 -2.47 13.58
C THR A 18 7.29 -3.33 12.48
N ALA A 19 8.01 -2.70 11.54
CA ALA A 19 8.68 -3.33 10.42
C ALA A 19 9.89 -4.14 10.92
N SER A 20 9.65 -5.41 11.23
CA SER A 20 10.68 -6.35 11.68
C SER A 20 10.86 -7.47 10.65
N PRO A 21 12.08 -8.03 10.48
CA PRO A 21 12.30 -9.27 9.72
C PRO A 21 11.47 -10.45 10.24
N ARG A 22 11.11 -10.43 11.53
CA ARG A 22 10.24 -11.41 12.19
C ARG A 22 9.23 -10.66 13.07
N PRO A 23 8.12 -10.17 12.49
CA PRO A 23 7.09 -9.49 13.25
C PRO A 23 6.36 -10.49 14.15
N ASP A 24 5.79 -9.99 15.25
CA ASP A 24 4.87 -10.79 16.04
C ASP A 24 3.62 -11.14 15.22
N SER A 25 3.01 -12.28 15.52
CA SER A 25 1.87 -12.79 14.74
C SER A 25 0.66 -11.86 14.78
N THR A 26 0.49 -11.11 15.86
CA THR A 26 -0.65 -10.20 16.05
C THR A 26 -0.51 -8.97 15.15
N THR A 27 0.66 -8.32 15.16
CA THR A 27 0.98 -7.22 14.25
C THR A 27 0.89 -7.68 12.80
N GLN A 28 1.44 -8.85 12.47
CA GLN A 28 1.37 -9.38 11.12
C GLN A 28 -0.09 -9.55 10.66
N ALA A 29 -0.96 -10.10 11.50
CA ALA A 29 -2.38 -10.24 11.19
C ALA A 29 -3.09 -8.89 10.99
N ARG A 30 -2.75 -7.87 11.80
CA ARG A 30 -3.29 -6.51 11.67
C ARG A 30 -2.87 -5.85 10.36
N VAL A 31 -1.59 -5.93 10.02
CA VAL A 31 -1.06 -5.41 8.74
C VAL A 31 -1.74 -6.11 7.57
N GLU A 32 -1.83 -7.45 7.59
CA GLU A 32 -2.47 -8.21 6.52
C GLU A 32 -3.94 -7.80 6.33
N ARG A 33 -4.71 -7.72 7.42
CA ARG A 33 -6.11 -7.28 7.37
C ARG A 33 -6.23 -5.88 6.76
N PHE A 34 -5.46 -4.92 7.25
CA PHE A 34 -5.46 -3.55 6.75
C PHE A 34 -5.11 -3.48 5.27
N VAL A 35 -4.05 -4.18 4.83
CA VAL A 35 -3.61 -4.20 3.43
C VAL A 35 -4.73 -4.73 2.52
N ILE A 36 -5.39 -5.83 2.90
CA ILE A 36 -6.47 -6.44 2.12
C ILE A 36 -7.66 -5.49 1.99
N GLU A 37 -8.11 -4.91 3.10
CA GLU A 37 -9.24 -3.97 3.13
C GLU A 37 -8.94 -2.73 2.27
N GLN A 38 -7.77 -2.12 2.46
CA GLN A 38 -7.38 -0.90 1.75
C GLN A 38 -7.11 -1.14 0.26
N TYR A 39 -6.56 -2.30 -0.10
CA TYR A 39 -6.36 -2.67 -1.51
C TYR A 39 -7.69 -2.84 -2.25
N ARG A 40 -8.67 -3.47 -1.60
CA ARG A 40 -10.03 -3.64 -2.15
C ARG A 40 -10.74 -2.32 -2.41
N VAL A 41 -10.54 -1.31 -1.57
CA VAL A 41 -11.17 0.02 -1.74
C VAL A 41 -10.41 0.94 -2.71
N GLY A 42 -9.37 0.44 -3.38
CA GLY A 42 -8.73 1.22 -4.45
C GLY A 42 -7.28 1.61 -4.19
N ARG A 43 -6.76 1.52 -2.96
CA ARG A 43 -5.40 1.99 -2.67
C ARG A 43 -4.33 1.26 -3.46
N SER A 44 -3.32 2.02 -3.87
CA SER A 44 -2.15 1.53 -4.58
C SER A 44 -1.17 0.83 -3.64
N LEU A 45 -0.33 -0.06 -4.19
CA LEU A 45 0.77 -0.69 -3.44
C LEU A 45 1.70 0.33 -2.78
N ARG A 46 1.85 1.52 -3.40
CA ARG A 46 2.68 2.60 -2.87
C ARG A 46 2.06 3.18 -1.61
N GLU A 47 0.80 3.56 -1.65
CA GLU A 47 0.14 4.10 -0.46
C GLU A 47 0.12 3.08 0.67
N LEU A 48 -0.10 1.80 0.35
CA LEU A 48 -0.06 0.72 1.33
C LEU A 48 1.34 0.57 1.95
N SER A 49 2.40 0.64 1.14
CA SER A 49 3.78 0.59 1.64
C SER A 49 4.11 1.76 2.57
N GLU A 50 3.65 2.96 2.22
CA GLU A 50 3.89 4.18 3.01
C GLU A 50 3.07 4.17 4.31
N LEU A 51 1.79 3.75 4.26
CA LEU A 51 0.91 3.69 5.43
C LEU A 51 1.28 2.59 6.43
N THR A 52 1.84 1.47 5.95
CA THR A 52 2.19 0.33 6.79
C THR A 52 3.66 0.28 7.18
N ASP A 53 4.49 1.21 6.69
CA ASP A 53 5.95 1.19 6.89
C ASP A 53 6.55 -0.16 6.44
N ARG A 54 6.23 -0.58 5.21
CA ARG A 54 6.65 -1.88 4.66
C ARG A 54 7.08 -1.72 3.22
N SER A 55 7.90 -2.64 2.74
CA SER A 55 8.34 -2.63 1.35
C SER A 55 7.22 -3.04 0.39
N PHE A 56 7.35 -2.65 -0.88
CA PHE A 56 6.48 -3.13 -1.96
C PHE A 56 6.47 -4.66 -2.08
N SER A 57 7.61 -5.32 -1.82
CA SER A 57 7.69 -6.78 -1.85
C SER A 57 6.87 -7.40 -0.73
N ALA A 58 6.86 -6.80 0.48
CA ALA A 58 5.98 -7.24 1.56
C ALA A 58 4.50 -7.10 1.18
N MET A 59 4.10 -5.98 0.55
CA MET A 59 2.73 -5.80 0.06
C MET A 59 2.35 -6.89 -0.95
N ARG A 60 3.22 -7.14 -1.94
CA ARG A 60 3.00 -8.20 -2.95
C ARG A 60 2.85 -9.58 -2.33
N ASN A 61 3.71 -9.94 -1.39
CA ASN A 61 3.64 -11.22 -0.69
C ASN A 61 2.35 -11.38 0.11
N ILE A 62 1.87 -10.31 0.76
CA ILE A 62 0.59 -10.32 1.47
C ILE A 62 -0.56 -10.55 0.48
N LEU A 63 -0.58 -9.83 -0.65
CA LEU A 63 -1.64 -10.01 -1.65
C LEU A 63 -1.64 -11.42 -2.24
N ASP A 64 -0.46 -11.96 -2.58
CA ASP A 64 -0.32 -13.33 -3.09
C ASP A 64 -0.80 -14.37 -2.07
N LYS A 65 -0.40 -14.22 -0.80
CA LYS A 65 -0.81 -15.09 0.31
C LYS A 65 -2.33 -15.17 0.42
N HIS A 66 -3.03 -14.07 0.14
CA HIS A 66 -4.49 -13.97 0.22
C HIS A 66 -5.19 -14.11 -1.14
N GLY A 67 -4.47 -14.52 -2.19
CA GLY A 67 -5.02 -14.77 -3.52
C GLY A 67 -5.59 -13.54 -4.22
N LEU A 68 -5.17 -12.33 -3.82
CA LEU A 68 -5.67 -11.10 -4.42
C LEU A 68 -4.94 -10.84 -5.75
N PRO A 69 -5.67 -10.71 -6.87
CA PRO A 69 -5.05 -10.44 -8.16
C PRO A 69 -4.36 -9.09 -8.11
N ARG A 70 -3.09 -9.05 -8.54
CA ARG A 70 -2.37 -7.79 -8.71
C ARG A 70 -2.97 -7.08 -9.91
N ARG A 71 -3.33 -5.80 -9.74
CA ARG A 71 -3.65 -4.92 -10.88
C ARG A 71 -2.51 -5.00 -11.90
N GLY A 72 -2.85 -5.33 -13.14
CA GLY A 72 -1.88 -5.45 -14.23
C GLY A 72 -1.04 -4.18 -14.37
N THR A 73 0.21 -4.35 -14.80
CA THR A 73 1.08 -3.21 -15.08
C THR A 73 0.55 -2.48 -16.32
N GLY A 74 -0.03 -1.30 -16.13
CA GLY A 74 -0.55 -0.48 -17.22
C GLY A 74 -1.31 0.73 -16.68
N ALA A 75 -1.02 1.91 -17.20
CA ALA A 75 -1.79 3.11 -16.91
C ALA A 75 -3.20 2.95 -17.47
N ALA A 76 -4.23 2.97 -16.62
CA ALA A 76 -5.48 3.54 -17.05
C ALA A 76 -5.24 5.05 -17.14
N VAL A 77 -5.30 5.61 -18.35
CA VAL A 77 -5.36 7.05 -18.59
C VAL A 77 -6.52 7.58 -17.78
N VAL A 78 -6.25 8.28 -16.68
CA VAL A 78 -7.27 9.09 -16.05
C VAL A 78 -7.32 10.37 -16.87
N GLU A 79 -8.33 10.38 -17.74
CA GLU A 79 -8.92 11.54 -18.36
C GLU A 79 -9.02 12.65 -17.32
N SER A 80 -8.47 13.82 -17.65
CA SER A 80 -8.67 15.05 -16.89
C SER A 80 -10.15 15.36 -16.92
N VAL A 81 -10.90 14.93 -15.91
CA VAL A 81 -12.23 15.48 -15.67
C VAL A 81 -12.01 16.83 -15.01
N SER A 82 -11.82 17.83 -15.88
CA SER A 82 -12.26 19.20 -15.62
C SER A 82 -13.76 19.21 -15.32
N ASP A 83 -14.24 20.33 -14.77
CA ASP A 83 -15.63 20.67 -14.39
C ASP A 83 -15.92 20.45 -12.89
N LEU A 84 -16.18 21.47 -12.06
CA LEU A 84 -16.53 22.89 -12.25
C LEU A 84 -16.04 23.70 -11.04
#